data_AF-Q6UXX9-F1
#
_entry.id   AF-Q6UXX9-F1
#
_cell.length_a   1.000
_cell.length_b   1.000
_cell.length_c   1.000
_cell.angle_alpha   90.00
_cell.angle_beta   90.00
_cell.angle_gamma   90.00
#
_symmetry.space_group_name_H-M   'P 1'
#
loop_
_entity.id
_entity.type
_entity.pdbx_description
1 polymer ?
#
loop_
_entity_poly.entity_id
_entity_poly.type
_entity_poly.pdbx_seq_one_letter_code
_entity_poly.pdbx_strand_id
1 'polypeptide(L)'
;MQFRLFSFALIILNCMDYSHCQGNRWRRSKRASYVSNPICKGCLSCSKDNGCSRCQQKLFFFLRREGMRQYGECLHSCPSGYYGHRAPDMNRCARCRIENCDSCFSKDFCTKCKVGFYLHRGRCFDECPDGFAPLEETMECVEGCEVGHWSEWGTCSRNNRTCGFKWGLETRTRQIVKKPVKDTILCPTIAESRRCKMTMRHCPGGKRTPKAKEKRNKKKKRKLIERAQEQHSVFLATDRANQ
;
A
#
# COMPACT_ATOMS: atom_id res chain seq x y z
N MET A 1 -6.96 -76.37 -13.96
CA MET A 1 -6.48 -75.02 -13.60
C MET A 1 -6.61 -74.06 -14.80
N GLN A 2 -7.83 -73.64 -15.17
CA GLN A 2 -8.10 -72.92 -16.43
C GLN A 2 -8.48 -71.42 -16.26
N PHE A 3 -8.46 -70.87 -15.04
CA PHE A 3 -8.86 -69.47 -14.79
C PHE A 3 -7.80 -68.41 -15.12
N ARG A 4 -6.58 -68.80 -15.51
CA ARG A 4 -5.51 -67.85 -15.83
C ARG A 4 -5.71 -67.17 -17.19
N LEU A 5 -6.33 -67.84 -18.16
CA LEU A 5 -6.45 -67.34 -19.54
C LEU A 5 -7.41 -66.15 -19.67
N PHE A 6 -8.49 -66.11 -18.89
CA PHE A 6 -9.46 -65.00 -18.93
C PHE A 6 -8.91 -63.69 -18.39
N SER A 7 -7.99 -63.73 -17.41
CA SER A 7 -7.33 -62.52 -16.90
C SER A 7 -6.40 -61.90 -17.95
N PHE A 8 -5.70 -62.73 -18.74
CA PHE A 8 -4.86 -62.24 -19.83
C PHE A 8 -5.70 -61.64 -20.98
N ALA A 9 -6.86 -62.22 -21.30
CA ALA A 9 -7.74 -61.69 -22.34
C ALA A 9 -8.29 -60.28 -22.01
N LEU A 10 -8.66 -60.02 -20.75
CA LEU A 10 -9.15 -58.68 -20.33
C LEU A 10 -8.05 -57.62 -20.28
N ILE A 11 -6.81 -58.01 -19.96
CA ILE A 11 -5.65 -57.10 -20.01
C ILE A 11 -5.30 -56.77 -21.46
N ILE A 12 -5.34 -57.74 -22.38
CA ILE A 12 -5.08 -57.49 -23.81
C ILE A 12 -6.15 -56.58 -24.42
N LEU A 13 -7.42 -56.73 -24.05
CA LEU A 13 -8.49 -55.85 -24.55
C LEU A 13 -8.37 -54.42 -23.99
N ASN A 14 -8.07 -54.23 -22.71
CA ASN A 14 -7.79 -52.88 -22.17
C ASN A 14 -6.47 -52.27 -22.69
N CYS A 15 -5.48 -53.09 -23.05
CA CYS A 15 -4.25 -52.63 -23.68
C CYS A 15 -4.43 -52.30 -25.16
N MET A 16 -5.41 -52.89 -25.86
CA MET A 16 -5.75 -52.50 -27.23
C MET A 16 -6.41 -51.12 -27.30
N ASP A 17 -7.15 -50.71 -26.26
CA ASP A 17 -7.64 -49.33 -26.13
C ASP A 17 -6.55 -48.32 -25.72
N TYR A 18 -5.45 -48.79 -25.09
CA TYR A 18 -4.32 -47.94 -24.68
C TYR A 18 -3.15 -47.90 -25.69
N SER A 19 -3.15 -48.79 -26.69
CA SER A 19 -2.05 -48.92 -27.66
C SER A 19 -2.33 -48.29 -29.01
N HIS A 20 -3.28 -47.33 -29.09
CA HIS A 20 -3.33 -46.38 -30.21
C HIS A 20 -2.50 -45.12 -29.93
N CYS A 21 -1.26 -45.33 -29.47
CA CYS A 21 -0.18 -44.35 -29.49
C CYS A 21 0.95 -44.86 -30.41
N GLN A 22 0.60 -45.40 -31.58
CA GLN A 22 1.58 -45.60 -32.65
C GLN A 22 1.50 -44.43 -33.63
N GLY A 23 2.47 -43.52 -33.49
CA GLY A 23 3.53 -43.45 -34.50
C GLY A 23 3.12 -43.24 -35.96
N ASN A 24 1.93 -42.74 -36.26
CA ASN A 24 1.65 -42.21 -37.58
C ASN A 24 2.32 -40.86 -37.66
N ARG A 25 3.59 -40.90 -38.09
CA ARG A 25 4.24 -39.98 -39.03
C ARG A 25 3.21 -38.94 -39.49
N TRP A 26 3.02 -37.89 -38.69
CA TRP A 26 2.09 -36.83 -39.01
C TRP A 26 2.67 -36.21 -40.26
N ARG A 27 2.14 -36.70 -41.39
CA ARG A 27 2.19 -36.06 -42.70
C ARG A 27 2.11 -34.59 -42.38
N ARG A 28 3.20 -33.88 -42.65
CA ARG A 28 3.32 -32.42 -42.66
C ARG A 28 1.95 -31.87 -42.97
N SER A 29 1.21 -31.52 -41.91
CA SER A 29 -0.21 -31.27 -42.04
C SER A 29 -0.30 -30.15 -43.04
N LYS A 30 -0.99 -30.44 -44.15
CA LYS A 30 -1.20 -29.52 -45.26
C LYS A 30 -1.43 -28.16 -44.64
N ARG A 31 -0.71 -27.14 -45.14
CA ARG A 31 -1.11 -25.74 -45.02
C ARG A 31 -2.51 -25.65 -45.61
N ALA A 32 -3.50 -26.03 -44.82
CA ALA A 32 -4.88 -25.69 -45.06
C ALA A 32 -4.89 -24.20 -44.82
N SER A 33 -4.89 -23.46 -45.92
CA SER A 33 -5.11 -22.03 -45.98
C SER A 33 -6.54 -21.71 -45.52
N TYR A 34 -6.90 -22.14 -44.31
CA TYR A 34 -8.00 -21.56 -43.59
C TYR A 34 -7.52 -20.17 -43.22
N VAL A 35 -8.17 -19.16 -43.81
CA VAL A 35 -8.28 -17.79 -43.32
C VAL A 35 -7.82 -17.77 -41.87
N SER A 36 -6.62 -17.27 -41.62
CA SER A 36 -5.97 -17.31 -40.32
C SER A 36 -6.96 -16.80 -39.28
N ASN A 37 -7.65 -17.70 -38.57
CA ASN A 37 -8.64 -17.30 -37.59
C ASN A 37 -7.89 -16.39 -36.61
N PRO A 38 -8.26 -15.11 -36.46
CA PRO A 38 -7.47 -14.17 -35.66
C PRO A 38 -7.20 -14.68 -34.24
N ILE A 39 -8.14 -15.46 -33.69
CA ILE A 39 -8.07 -16.09 -32.36
C ILE A 39 -6.94 -17.14 -32.25
N CYS A 40 -6.53 -17.76 -33.35
CA CYS A 40 -5.49 -18.81 -33.37
C CYS A 40 -4.06 -18.26 -33.56
N LYS A 41 -3.84 -16.94 -33.61
CA LYS A 41 -2.49 -16.37 -33.76
C LYS A 41 -1.62 -16.74 -32.54
N GLY A 42 -0.42 -17.27 -32.79
CA GLY A 42 0.51 -17.68 -31.73
C GLY A 42 0.10 -18.95 -30.97
N CYS A 43 -0.93 -19.66 -31.45
CA CYS A 43 -1.44 -20.88 -30.84
C CYS A 43 -0.77 -22.15 -31.42
N LEU A 44 -0.46 -23.13 -30.57
CA LEU A 44 0.02 -24.46 -30.96
C LEU A 44 -1.12 -25.46 -31.17
N SER A 45 -2.23 -25.31 -30.44
CA SER A 45 -3.39 -26.19 -30.52
C SER A 45 -4.67 -25.36 -30.46
N CYS A 46 -5.33 -25.18 -31.60
CA CYS A 46 -6.50 -24.30 -31.74
C CYS A 46 -7.74 -25.07 -32.21
N SER A 47 -8.91 -24.68 -31.72
CA SER A 47 -10.21 -25.16 -32.17
C SER A 47 -11.11 -23.99 -32.56
N LYS A 48 -12.13 -24.26 -33.38
CA LYS A 48 -13.09 -23.24 -33.82
C LYS A 48 -13.90 -22.66 -32.66
N ASP A 49 -14.30 -23.52 -31.71
CA ASP A 49 -15.25 -23.16 -30.65
C ASP A 49 -14.55 -22.65 -29.38
N ASN A 50 -13.52 -23.37 -28.91
CA ASN A 50 -12.80 -23.02 -27.67
C ASN A 50 -11.62 -22.06 -27.89
N GLY A 51 -11.32 -21.70 -29.15
CA GLY A 51 -10.13 -20.93 -29.48
C GLY A 51 -8.85 -21.72 -29.20
N CYS A 52 -7.82 -21.04 -28.70
CA CYS A 52 -6.55 -21.67 -28.39
C CYS A 52 -6.61 -22.45 -27.07
N SER A 53 -5.98 -23.63 -27.00
CA SER A 53 -5.79 -24.39 -25.75
C SER A 53 -4.33 -24.41 -25.26
N ARG A 54 -3.36 -24.20 -26.15
CA ARG A 54 -1.94 -24.16 -25.81
C ARG A 54 -1.20 -23.11 -26.63
N CYS A 55 -0.63 -22.13 -25.96
CA CYS A 55 0.14 -21.06 -26.58
C CYS A 55 1.59 -21.45 -26.84
N GLN A 56 2.25 -20.74 -27.75
CA GLN A 56 3.71 -20.75 -27.84
C GLN A 56 4.34 -20.29 -26.51
N GLN A 57 5.49 -20.86 -26.15
CA GLN A 57 6.12 -20.72 -24.82
C GLN A 57 6.37 -19.27 -24.35
N LYS A 58 6.48 -18.29 -25.26
CA LYS A 58 6.72 -16.88 -24.91
C LYS A 58 5.43 -16.06 -24.70
N LEU A 59 4.27 -16.63 -25.00
CA LEU A 59 2.98 -15.95 -24.90
C LEU A 59 2.26 -16.37 -23.62
N PHE A 60 1.36 -15.50 -23.15
CA PHE A 60 0.47 -15.77 -22.04
C PHE A 60 -0.88 -16.26 -22.56
N PHE A 61 -1.35 -17.37 -22.00
CA PHE A 61 -2.70 -17.86 -22.20
C PHE A 61 -3.68 -16.99 -21.41
N PHE A 62 -4.67 -16.42 -22.11
CA PHE A 62 -5.76 -15.65 -21.51
C PHE A 62 -7.10 -16.28 -21.87
N LEU A 63 -7.96 -16.48 -20.87
CA LEU A 63 -9.32 -16.98 -21.07
C LEU A 63 -10.28 -15.79 -21.19
N ARG A 64 -10.77 -15.54 -22.41
CA ARG A 64 -11.83 -14.55 -22.67
C ARG A 64 -13.19 -15.16 -22.33
N ARG A 65 -14.06 -14.34 -21.74
CA ARG A 65 -15.47 -14.68 -21.49
C ARG A 65 -16.35 -13.66 -22.18
N GLU A 66 -17.23 -14.14 -23.05
CA GLU A 66 -18.20 -13.34 -23.79
C GLU A 66 -19.57 -14.01 -23.67
N GLY A 67 -20.44 -13.44 -22.84
CA GLY A 67 -21.69 -14.08 -22.46
C GLY A 67 -21.45 -15.48 -21.88
N MET A 68 -22.05 -16.51 -22.50
CA MET A 68 -21.89 -17.92 -22.12
C MET A 68 -20.64 -18.58 -22.73
N ARG A 69 -20.01 -17.94 -23.73
CA ARG A 69 -18.85 -18.51 -24.43
C ARG A 69 -17.58 -18.21 -23.66
N GLN A 70 -16.69 -19.20 -23.58
CA GLN A 70 -15.32 -19.05 -23.11
C GLN A 70 -14.37 -19.54 -24.18
N TYR A 71 -13.33 -18.78 -24.46
CA TYR A 71 -12.32 -19.17 -25.44
C TYR A 71 -10.93 -18.69 -25.03
N GLY A 72 -9.91 -19.47 -25.37
CA GLY A 72 -8.52 -19.13 -25.09
C GLY A 72 -7.90 -18.27 -26.19
N GLU A 73 -7.11 -17.29 -25.78
CA GLU A 73 -6.37 -16.36 -26.63
C GLU A 73 -4.91 -16.29 -26.16
N CYS A 74 -3.96 -16.19 -27.09
CA CYS A 74 -2.54 -16.05 -26.77
C CYS A 74 -2.08 -14.60 -26.91
N LEU A 75 -1.65 -14.01 -25.80
CA LEU A 75 -1.28 -12.60 -25.73
C LEU A 75 0.21 -12.43 -25.41
N HIS A 76 0.82 -11.36 -25.93
CA HIS A 76 2.18 -10.97 -25.55
C HIS A 76 2.24 -10.37 -24.14
N SER A 77 1.14 -9.78 -23.66
CA SER A 77 1.03 -9.15 -22.35
C SER A 77 -0.41 -9.30 -21.85
N CYS A 78 -0.57 -9.46 -20.55
CA CYS A 78 -1.89 -9.60 -19.96
C CYS A 78 -2.64 -8.27 -19.96
N PRO A 79 -3.98 -8.29 -20.16
CA PRO A 79 -4.79 -7.08 -20.11
C PRO A 79 -4.91 -6.52 -18.69
N SER A 80 -5.36 -5.27 -18.56
CA SER A 80 -5.61 -4.61 -17.27
C SER A 80 -6.47 -5.46 -16.34
N GLY A 81 -6.17 -5.43 -15.04
CA GLY A 81 -6.77 -6.32 -14.04
C GLY A 81 -6.24 -7.75 -14.05
N TYR A 82 -5.25 -8.08 -14.89
CA TYR A 82 -4.56 -9.37 -14.89
C TYR A 82 -3.03 -9.19 -14.90
N TYR A 83 -2.33 -10.08 -14.21
CA TYR A 83 -0.88 -10.15 -14.21
C TYR A 83 -0.40 -11.43 -14.91
N GLY A 84 0.80 -11.37 -15.49
CA GLY A 84 1.44 -12.52 -16.12
C GLY A 84 2.02 -13.48 -15.08
N HIS A 85 1.55 -14.72 -15.07
CA HIS A 85 2.09 -15.79 -14.24
C HIS A 85 2.82 -16.81 -15.12
N ARG A 86 4.10 -17.05 -14.82
CA ARG A 86 4.91 -18.06 -15.52
C ARG A 86 4.83 -19.37 -14.77
N ALA A 87 4.34 -20.41 -15.43
CA ALA A 87 4.23 -21.75 -14.87
C ALA A 87 4.98 -22.75 -15.78
N PRO A 88 5.40 -23.92 -15.26
CA PRO A 88 6.15 -24.91 -16.02
C PRO A 88 5.42 -25.46 -17.25
N ASP A 89 4.08 -25.49 -17.21
CA ASP A 89 3.22 -25.99 -18.27
C ASP A 89 3.02 -24.94 -19.38
N MET A 90 2.61 -23.72 -19.00
CA MET A 90 2.52 -22.55 -19.88
C MET A 90 2.34 -21.26 -19.07
N ASN A 91 2.73 -20.12 -19.66
CA ASN A 91 2.45 -18.82 -19.04
C ASN A 91 0.95 -18.50 -19.16
N ARG A 92 0.37 -17.93 -18.10
CA ARG A 92 -1.06 -17.64 -18.00
C ARG A 92 -1.28 -16.22 -17.49
N CYS A 93 -2.37 -15.61 -17.91
CA CYS A 93 -2.85 -14.37 -17.31
C CYS A 93 -3.76 -14.68 -16.11
N ALA A 94 -3.35 -14.23 -14.93
CA ALA A 94 -4.08 -14.43 -13.68
C ALA A 94 -4.71 -13.10 -13.23
N ARG A 95 -5.96 -13.13 -12.76
CA ARG A 95 -6.68 -11.93 -12.33
C ARG A 95 -6.05 -11.35 -11.05
N CYS A 96 -5.92 -10.03 -10.98
CA CYS A 96 -5.58 -9.31 -9.76
C CYS A 96 -6.63 -9.57 -8.68
N ARG A 97 -6.18 -9.91 -7.46
CA ARG A 97 -7.07 -10.16 -6.31
C ARG A 97 -6.83 -9.19 -5.14
N ILE A 98 -6.11 -8.11 -5.40
CA ILE A 98 -5.79 -7.08 -4.42
C ILE A 98 -6.95 -6.08 -4.37
N GLU A 99 -7.43 -5.79 -3.17
CA GLU A 99 -8.51 -4.82 -2.95
C GLU A 99 -8.14 -3.45 -3.50
N ASN A 100 -9.10 -2.78 -4.14
CA ASN A 100 -8.95 -1.45 -4.75
C ASN A 100 -7.80 -1.30 -5.76
N CYS A 101 -7.31 -2.41 -6.31
CA CYS A 101 -6.26 -2.40 -7.32
C CYS A 101 -6.85 -2.39 -8.74
N ASP A 102 -6.29 -1.55 -9.62
CA ASP A 102 -6.62 -1.46 -11.06
C ASP A 102 -5.66 -2.33 -11.89
N SER A 103 -4.36 -2.27 -11.59
CA SER A 103 -3.32 -3.08 -12.24
C SER A 103 -2.34 -3.62 -11.23
N CYS A 104 -1.95 -4.90 -11.38
CA CYS A 104 -1.04 -5.58 -10.47
C CYS A 104 0.12 -6.24 -11.22
N PHE A 105 1.28 -6.34 -10.56
CA PHE A 105 2.46 -7.04 -11.07
C PHE A 105 2.42 -8.53 -10.73
N SER A 106 1.92 -8.86 -9.54
CA SER A 106 1.82 -10.21 -9.03
C SER A 106 0.52 -10.39 -8.26
N LYS A 107 0.34 -11.59 -7.67
CA LYS A 107 -0.82 -11.89 -6.82
C LYS A 107 -1.00 -10.89 -5.68
N ASP A 108 0.10 -10.39 -5.12
CA ASP A 108 0.14 -9.65 -3.85
C ASP A 108 0.76 -8.24 -3.99
N PHE A 109 1.06 -7.81 -5.22
CA PHE A 109 1.66 -6.49 -5.48
C PHE A 109 0.88 -5.71 -6.54
N CYS A 110 0.20 -4.65 -6.10
CA CYS A 110 -0.49 -3.68 -6.94
C CYS A 110 0.51 -2.65 -7.48
N THR A 111 0.38 -2.28 -8.74
CA THR A 111 1.18 -1.23 -9.38
C THR A 111 0.38 0.04 -9.64
N LYS A 112 -0.95 -0.06 -9.70
CA LYS A 112 -1.84 1.07 -9.87
C LYS A 112 -3.15 0.84 -9.13
N CYS A 113 -3.47 1.76 -8.23
CA CYS A 113 -4.71 1.74 -7.48
C CYS A 113 -5.86 2.33 -8.31
N LYS A 114 -7.09 1.99 -7.92
CA LYS A 114 -8.29 2.64 -8.44
C LYS A 114 -8.31 4.11 -8.01
N VAL A 115 -9.07 4.93 -8.72
CA VAL A 115 -9.25 6.35 -8.42
C VAL A 115 -9.74 6.52 -6.97
N GLY A 116 -9.14 7.46 -6.24
CA GLY A 116 -9.45 7.72 -4.83
C GLY A 116 -8.67 6.86 -3.82
N PHE A 117 -7.73 6.04 -4.27
CA PHE A 117 -6.85 5.24 -3.40
C PHE A 117 -5.38 5.54 -3.67
N TYR A 118 -4.59 5.55 -2.61
CA TYR A 118 -3.16 5.79 -2.61
C TYR A 118 -2.37 4.47 -2.53
N LEU A 119 -1.35 4.35 -3.38
CA LEU A 119 -0.48 3.19 -3.41
C LEU A 119 0.56 3.26 -2.27
N HIS A 120 0.61 2.22 -1.44
CA HIS A 120 1.63 2.04 -0.42
C HIS A 120 2.11 0.58 -0.39
N ARG A 121 3.40 0.35 -0.67
CA ARG A 121 4.04 -0.99 -0.62
C ARG A 121 3.24 -2.08 -1.35
N GLY A 122 2.74 -1.76 -2.54
CA GLY A 122 1.98 -2.69 -3.38
C GLY A 122 0.53 -2.94 -2.95
N ARG A 123 -0.01 -2.15 -2.01
CA ARG A 123 -1.43 -2.17 -1.61
C ARG A 123 -2.05 -0.79 -1.75
N CYS A 124 -3.37 -0.76 -1.83
CA CYS A 124 -4.15 0.45 -2.05
C CYS A 124 -4.93 0.81 -0.79
N PHE A 125 -4.81 2.05 -0.34
CA PHE A 125 -5.45 2.57 0.86
C PHE A 125 -6.22 3.85 0.52
N ASP A 126 -7.34 4.08 1.17
CA ASP A 126 -8.11 5.32 1.09
C ASP A 126 -7.42 6.45 1.88
N GLU A 127 -6.80 6.12 3.01
CA GLU A 127 -5.93 7.02 3.77
C GLU A 127 -4.52 6.43 3.92
N CYS A 128 -3.49 7.27 3.87
CA CYS A 128 -2.12 6.80 4.04
C CYS A 128 -1.84 6.37 5.49
N PRO A 129 -1.05 5.30 5.70
CA PRO A 129 -0.70 4.82 7.03
C PRO A 129 0.18 5.83 7.79
N ASP A 130 0.31 5.64 9.11
CA ASP A 130 1.10 6.51 9.98
C ASP A 130 2.51 6.77 9.45
N GLY A 131 2.92 8.05 9.46
CA GLY A 131 4.22 8.50 8.97
C GLY A 131 4.30 8.73 7.46
N PHE A 132 3.23 8.40 6.72
CA PHE A 132 3.11 8.67 5.29
C PHE A 132 2.05 9.75 5.04
N ALA A 133 2.22 10.48 3.94
CA ALA A 133 1.28 11.49 3.48
C ALA A 133 0.84 11.21 2.04
N PRO A 134 -0.41 11.52 1.68
CA PRO A 134 -0.89 11.37 0.32
C PRO A 134 -0.20 12.37 -0.62
N LEU A 135 0.29 11.89 -1.76
CA LEU A 135 0.76 12.71 -2.86
C LEU A 135 -0.26 12.68 -4.00
N GLU A 136 -1.05 13.74 -4.12
CA GLU A 136 -2.15 13.86 -5.11
C GLU A 136 -1.70 13.71 -6.57
N GLU A 137 -0.45 14.08 -6.88
CA GLU A 137 0.09 14.04 -8.24
C GLU A 137 0.31 12.62 -8.74
N THR A 138 0.77 11.71 -7.86
CA THR A 138 1.08 10.32 -8.23
C THR A 138 0.07 9.31 -7.68
N MET A 139 -0.82 9.73 -6.76
CA MET A 139 -1.72 8.85 -6.01
C MET A 139 -0.92 7.78 -5.23
N GLU A 140 0.14 8.20 -4.56
CA GLU A 140 1.01 7.34 -3.75
C GLU A 140 1.15 7.87 -2.32
N CYS A 141 1.37 6.96 -1.38
CA CYS A 141 1.73 7.31 -0.01
C CYS A 141 3.25 7.48 0.07
N VAL A 142 3.68 8.72 0.15
CA VAL A 142 5.10 9.07 0.30
C VAL A 142 5.45 9.20 1.77
N GLU A 143 6.68 8.80 2.11
CA GLU A 143 7.20 9.00 3.46
C GLU A 143 7.19 10.50 3.75
N GLY A 144 6.60 10.87 4.88
CA GLY A 144 6.62 12.25 5.36
C GLY A 144 8.02 12.67 5.80
N CYS A 145 8.10 13.76 6.57
CA CYS A 145 9.37 14.13 7.18
C CYS A 145 9.78 13.11 8.25
N GLU A 146 11.00 12.60 8.14
CA GLU A 146 11.59 11.82 9.22
C GLU A 146 12.01 12.78 10.33
N VAL A 147 11.52 12.56 11.54
CA VAL A 147 11.85 13.38 12.72
C VAL A 147 12.62 12.54 13.73
N GLY A 148 13.61 13.16 14.35
CA GLY A 148 14.46 12.52 15.33
C GLY A 148 13.76 12.25 16.66
N HIS A 149 14.54 11.77 17.60
CA HIS A 149 14.06 11.52 18.95
C HIS A 149 13.69 12.83 19.65
N TRP A 150 12.73 12.76 20.55
CA TRP A 150 12.42 13.88 21.43
C TRP A 150 13.61 14.16 22.35
N SER A 151 13.91 15.44 22.54
CA SER A 151 14.75 15.89 23.64
C SER A 151 14.09 15.49 24.97
N GLU A 152 14.90 15.48 26.03
CA GLU A 152 14.35 15.56 27.38
C GLU A 152 13.44 16.79 27.51
N TRP A 153 12.49 16.71 28.44
CA TRP A 153 11.65 17.86 28.76
C TRP A 153 12.52 19.00 29.31
N GLY A 154 12.39 20.17 28.71
CA GLY A 154 13.04 21.38 29.20
C GLY A 154 12.57 21.76 30.61
N THR A 155 13.28 22.69 31.24
CA THR A 155 12.96 23.10 32.61
C THR A 155 11.56 23.72 32.71
N CYS A 156 10.82 23.31 33.75
CA CYS A 156 9.50 23.86 34.04
C CYS A 156 9.60 25.35 34.41
N SER A 157 9.11 26.23 33.53
CA SER A 157 9.22 27.67 33.71
C SER A 157 7.91 28.42 33.41
N ARG A 158 7.78 29.63 33.92
CA ARG A 158 6.68 30.55 33.60
C ARG A 158 7.24 31.97 33.51
N ASN A 159 7.02 32.65 32.38
CA ASN A 159 7.60 33.97 32.09
C ASN A 159 9.13 33.98 32.32
N ASN A 160 9.84 32.96 31.83
CA ASN A 160 11.29 32.76 32.02
C ASN A 160 11.75 32.64 33.49
N ARG A 161 10.84 32.29 34.42
CA ARG A 161 11.16 32.05 35.84
C ARG A 161 10.86 30.61 36.24
N THR A 162 11.79 29.99 36.97
CA THR A 162 11.70 28.62 37.50
C THR A 162 11.17 28.54 38.93
N CYS A 163 10.93 29.70 39.57
CA CYS A 163 10.38 29.82 40.92
C CYS A 163 9.23 30.84 40.99
N GLY A 164 8.49 30.85 42.11
CA GLY A 164 7.49 31.88 42.43
C GLY A 164 6.06 31.56 41.99
N PHE A 165 5.85 30.47 41.24
CA PHE A 165 4.52 29.99 40.89
C PHE A 165 4.35 28.50 41.24
N LYS A 166 3.09 28.03 41.23
CA LYS A 166 2.75 26.61 41.50
C LYS A 166 2.88 25.74 40.24
N TRP A 167 2.73 26.34 39.06
CA TRP A 167 2.62 25.65 37.77
C TRP A 167 3.35 26.47 36.71
N GLY A 168 4.06 25.77 35.83
CA GLY A 168 4.71 26.32 34.65
C GLY A 168 4.37 25.52 33.39
N LEU A 169 5.15 25.77 32.36
CA LEU A 169 5.17 25.04 31.10
C LEU A 169 6.57 24.47 30.90
N GLU A 170 6.64 23.22 30.46
CA GLU A 170 7.86 22.61 29.97
C GLU A 170 7.65 22.22 28.52
N THR A 171 8.71 22.33 27.74
CA THR A 171 8.69 22.11 26.30
C THR A 171 9.77 21.10 25.96
N ARG A 172 9.47 20.16 25.07
CA ARG A 172 10.45 19.29 24.43
C ARG A 172 10.44 19.56 22.94
N THR A 173 11.58 19.36 22.30
CA THR A 173 11.73 19.55 20.84
C THR A 173 12.39 18.35 20.21
N ARG A 174 12.20 18.18 18.91
CA ARG A 174 12.91 17.19 18.08
C ARG A 174 13.24 17.83 16.75
N GLN A 175 14.30 17.36 16.11
CA GLN A 175 14.74 17.89 14.81
C GLN A 175 14.16 17.06 13.67
N ILE A 176 14.04 17.68 12.49
CA ILE A 176 13.75 16.96 11.24
C ILE A 176 15.07 16.34 10.76
N VAL A 177 15.11 15.01 10.65
CA VAL A 177 16.26 14.24 10.16
C VAL A 177 16.25 14.22 8.63
N LYS A 178 15.08 14.03 8.02
CA LYS A 178 14.89 14.02 6.57
C LYS A 178 13.79 14.99 6.17
N LYS A 179 14.13 15.94 5.30
CA LYS A 179 13.18 16.89 4.74
C LYS A 179 12.16 16.16 3.85
N PRO A 180 10.91 16.66 3.77
CA PRO A 180 9.92 16.06 2.88
C PRO A 180 10.35 16.22 1.42
N VAL A 181 9.84 15.34 0.56
CA VAL A 181 10.11 15.37 -0.89
C VAL A 181 9.54 16.65 -1.54
N LYS A 182 8.49 17.22 -0.95
CA LYS A 182 7.81 18.44 -1.42
C LYS A 182 7.39 19.28 -0.23
N ASP A 183 7.53 20.60 -0.32
CA ASP A 183 7.18 21.54 0.76
C ASP A 183 5.70 21.50 1.16
N THR A 184 4.84 20.96 0.30
CA THR A 184 3.41 20.76 0.59
C THR A 184 3.14 19.67 1.63
N ILE A 185 4.12 18.80 1.91
CA ILE A 185 3.96 17.68 2.86
C ILE A 185 4.37 18.18 4.25
N LEU A 186 3.38 18.34 5.13
CA LEU A 186 3.60 18.84 6.49
C LEU A 186 4.31 17.80 7.36
N CYS A 187 5.44 18.19 7.96
CA CYS A 187 6.12 17.38 8.96
C CYS A 187 5.24 17.22 10.23
N PRO A 188 5.37 16.09 10.95
CA PRO A 188 4.77 15.98 12.26
C PRO A 188 5.33 17.05 13.21
N THR A 189 4.61 17.32 14.31
CA THR A 189 4.99 18.37 15.26
C THR A 189 6.41 18.19 15.80
N ILE A 190 7.24 19.25 15.72
CA ILE A 190 8.64 19.27 16.17
C ILE A 190 8.84 19.85 17.58
N ALA A 191 7.80 20.46 18.14
CA ALA A 191 7.82 21.06 19.47
C ALA A 191 6.52 20.76 20.20
N GLU A 192 6.62 20.23 21.42
CA GLU A 192 5.46 19.93 22.25
C GLU A 192 5.63 20.60 23.60
N SER A 193 4.55 21.21 24.10
CA SER A 193 4.54 21.87 25.40
C SER A 193 3.46 21.30 26.31
N ARG A 194 3.82 21.07 27.58
CA ARG A 194 2.89 20.56 28.59
C ARG A 194 3.01 21.29 29.91
N ARG A 195 1.95 21.21 30.70
CA ARG A 195 1.89 21.82 32.02
C ARG A 195 2.68 20.99 33.02
N CYS A 196 3.54 21.67 33.78
CA CYS A 196 4.41 21.06 34.78
C CYS A 196 4.25 21.71 36.15
N LYS A 197 4.60 20.96 37.21
CA LYS A 197 4.62 21.45 38.58
C LYS A 197 5.99 22.06 38.85
N MET A 198 6.02 23.31 39.29
CA MET A 198 7.29 23.98 39.58
C MET A 198 7.94 23.38 40.82
N THR A 199 9.27 23.31 40.80
CA THR A 199 10.11 22.87 41.91
C THR A 199 9.98 23.82 43.09
N MET A 200 10.08 25.13 42.84
CA MET A 200 10.10 26.16 43.87
C MET A 200 8.88 27.08 43.82
N ARG A 201 8.00 26.99 44.83
CA ARG A 201 6.82 27.87 44.93
C ARG A 201 7.17 29.32 45.27
N HIS A 202 8.27 29.51 45.99
CA HIS A 202 8.76 30.81 46.43
C HIS A 202 10.20 30.96 45.95
N CYS A 203 10.51 32.11 45.34
CA CYS A 203 11.89 32.41 44.97
C CYS A 203 12.71 32.74 46.22
N PRO A 204 13.98 32.31 46.29
CA PRO A 204 14.91 32.81 47.30
C PRO A 204 14.97 34.35 47.22
N GLY A 205 14.75 35.04 48.35
CA GLY A 205 14.70 36.51 48.42
C GLY A 205 13.31 37.15 48.25
N GLY A 206 12.23 36.38 48.09
CA GLY A 206 10.87 36.93 47.94
C GLY A 206 10.28 37.48 49.25
N LYS A 207 10.07 38.80 49.35
CA LYS A 207 9.26 39.42 50.40
C LYS A 207 7.82 38.87 50.32
N ARG A 208 7.30 38.32 51.43
CA ARG A 208 5.90 37.86 51.54
C ARG A 208 4.98 39.08 51.40
N THR A 209 4.36 39.30 50.24
CA THR A 209 3.18 40.17 50.17
C THR A 209 1.93 39.33 50.43
N PRO A 210 1.04 39.73 51.37
CA PRO A 210 -0.18 39.00 51.65
C PRO A 210 -1.06 38.93 50.41
N LYS A 211 -1.46 37.71 50.01
CA LYS A 211 -2.39 37.50 48.91
C LYS A 211 -3.78 37.99 49.32
N ALA A 212 -4.22 39.10 48.73
CA ALA A 212 -5.64 39.39 48.64
C ALA A 212 -6.33 38.21 47.94
N LYS A 213 -7.34 37.61 48.60
CA LYS A 213 -8.22 36.59 48.01
C LYS A 213 -9.06 37.24 46.90
N GLU A 214 -8.49 37.50 45.73
CA GLU A 214 -9.28 37.87 44.57
C GLU A 214 -10.07 36.63 44.12
N LYS A 215 -11.40 36.67 44.26
CA LYS A 215 -12.31 35.61 43.83
C LYS A 215 -12.06 35.31 42.35
N ARG A 216 -11.40 34.18 42.09
CA ARG A 216 -10.96 33.74 40.76
C ARG A 216 -12.17 33.47 39.87
N ASN A 217 -12.55 34.45 39.06
CA ASN A 217 -13.62 34.30 38.09
C ASN A 217 -13.18 33.30 36.99
N LYS A 218 -13.88 32.16 36.89
CA LYS A 218 -13.58 31.03 35.97
C LYS A 218 -13.43 31.50 34.51
N LYS A 219 -14.18 32.54 34.12
CA LYS A 219 -14.13 33.18 32.79
C LYS A 219 -12.78 33.84 32.48
N LYS A 220 -12.16 34.51 33.46
CA LYS A 220 -10.84 35.16 33.30
C LYS A 220 -9.75 34.12 33.10
N LYS A 221 -9.83 32.97 33.78
CA LYS A 221 -8.89 31.85 33.59
C LYS A 221 -8.97 31.25 32.19
N ARG A 222 -10.19 31.04 31.65
CA ARG A 222 -10.37 30.49 30.29
C ARG A 222 -9.75 31.41 29.24
N LYS A 223 -10.07 32.71 29.28
CA LYS A 223 -9.49 33.73 28.38
C LYS A 223 -7.96 33.80 28.45
N LEU A 224 -7.37 33.56 29.63
CA LEU A 224 -5.92 33.61 29.81
C LEU A 224 -5.20 32.39 29.21
N ILE A 225 -5.86 31.21 29.23
CA ILE A 225 -5.36 30.01 28.58
C ILE A 225 -5.45 30.17 27.06
N GLU A 226 -6.58 30.69 26.57
CA GLU A 226 -6.83 30.95 25.14
C GLU A 226 -5.80 31.93 24.55
N ARG A 227 -5.54 33.06 25.22
CA ARG A 227 -4.47 34.01 24.83
C ARG A 227 -3.08 33.39 24.85
N ALA A 228 -2.77 32.54 25.82
CA ALA A 228 -1.47 31.89 25.89
C ALA A 228 -1.29 30.85 24.76
N GLN A 229 -2.36 30.17 24.37
CA GLN A 229 -2.38 29.27 23.22
C GLN A 229 -2.20 30.05 21.90
N GLU A 230 -2.90 31.18 21.73
CA GLU A 230 -2.73 32.07 20.58
C GLU A 230 -1.30 32.59 20.44
N GLN A 231 -0.70 33.11 21.52
CA GLN A 231 0.68 33.60 21.51
C GLN A 231 1.69 32.51 21.15
N HIS A 232 1.47 31.28 21.61
CA HIS A 232 2.32 30.14 21.25
C HIS A 232 2.17 29.76 19.77
N SER A 233 0.93 29.76 19.24
CA SER A 233 0.71 29.52 17.82
C SER A 233 1.34 30.60 16.92
N VAL A 234 1.33 31.86 17.34
CA VAL A 234 1.99 32.96 16.61
C VAL A 234 3.50 32.79 16.62
N PHE A 235 4.11 32.45 17.77
CA PHE A 235 5.56 32.22 17.87
C PHE A 235 6.02 31.08 16.94
N LEU A 236 5.27 29.97 16.91
CA LEU A 236 5.55 28.85 16.01
C LEU A 236 5.37 29.21 14.52
N ALA A 237 4.42 30.10 14.20
CA ALA A 237 4.23 30.60 12.84
C ALA A 237 5.38 31.52 12.39
N THR A 238 5.89 32.38 13.28
CA THR A 238 7.04 33.26 12.97
C THR A 238 8.35 32.52 12.83
N ASP A 239 8.58 31.46 13.63
CA ASP A 239 9.78 30.63 13.50
C ASP A 239 9.80 29.84 12.17
N ARG A 240 8.61 29.46 11.66
CA ARG A 240 8.44 28.87 10.33
C ARG A 240 8.61 29.86 9.17
N ALA A 241 8.34 31.15 9.37
CA ALA A 241 8.52 32.17 8.33
C ALA A 241 9.99 32.63 8.18
N ASN A 242 10.82 32.37 9.20
CA ASN A 242 12.23 32.75 9.25
C ASN A 242 13.18 31.61 8.84
N GLN A 243 12.65 30.47 8.36
CA GLN A 243 13.40 29.32 7.83
C GLN A 243 13.03 29.08 6.37
#